data_AF-A0A2N5YP61-F1
#
_entry.id   AF-A0A2N5YP61-F1
#
_cell.length_a   1.000
_cell.length_b   1.000
_cell.length_c   1.000
_cell.angle_alpha   90.00
_cell.angle_beta   90.00
_cell.angle_gamma   90.00
#
_symmetry.space_group_name_H-M   'P 1'
#
loop_
_entity.id
_entity.type
_entity.pdbx_description
1 polymer ?
#
loop_
_entity_poly.entity_id
_entity_poly.type
_entity_poly.pdbx_seq_one_letter_code
_entity_poly.pdbx_strand_id
1 'polypeptide(L)'
;MDPAWIATRENGEEFPGDEHPAMIALKTGTQVNDVVMGIYNPIKEKQTWICIDAIPIFKKGKKKPHEVYALFRDITAQKEAEKKLEKNKNLYINLFNSLKFGFAYHEMITDKNGKPVDYRFIEINYAYEELTGLKREEIINKTVKEVLP
;
A
#
# COMPACT_ATOMS: atom_id res chain seq x y z
N MET A 1 16.14 -11.34 24.62
CA MET A 1 16.33 -10.39 23.51
C MET A 1 17.36 -9.38 24.00
N ASP A 2 18.38 -9.07 23.20
CA ASP A 2 19.31 -7.99 23.53
C ASP A 2 18.49 -6.68 23.56
N PRO A 3 18.52 -5.89 24.65
CA PRO A 3 17.73 -4.66 24.80
C PRO A 3 18.00 -3.60 23.72
N ALA A 4 19.03 -3.77 22.90
CA ALA A 4 19.32 -2.87 21.79
C ALA A 4 18.48 -3.13 20.52
N TRP A 5 17.81 -4.29 20.41
CA TRP A 5 16.95 -4.61 19.26
C TRP A 5 15.53 -4.10 19.51
N ILE A 6 15.15 -3.07 18.77
CA ILE A 6 13.84 -2.41 18.94
C ILE A 6 12.86 -3.00 17.94
N ALA A 7 11.77 -3.54 18.47
CA ALA A 7 10.63 -4.04 17.73
C ALA A 7 9.60 -2.92 17.58
N THR A 8 9.11 -2.69 16.37
CA THR A 8 8.10 -1.66 16.08
C THR A 8 6.94 -2.23 15.29
N ARG A 9 5.75 -1.67 15.49
CA ARG A 9 4.57 -1.91 14.66
C ARG A 9 4.69 -1.15 13.34
N GLU A 10 3.79 -1.43 12.39
CA GLU A 10 3.73 -0.75 11.10
C GLU A 10 3.49 0.76 11.21
N ASN A 11 2.73 1.19 12.22
CA ASN A 11 2.46 2.60 12.50
C ASN A 11 3.65 3.33 13.19
N GLY A 12 4.73 2.61 13.51
CA GLY A 12 5.92 3.15 14.18
C GLY A 12 5.91 3.09 15.71
N GLU A 13 4.83 2.61 16.32
CA GLU A 13 4.79 2.40 17.77
C GLU A 13 5.71 1.25 18.20
N GLU A 14 6.14 1.27 19.46
CA GLU A 14 6.87 0.14 20.04
C GLU A 14 6.01 -1.13 20.01
N PHE A 15 6.65 -2.26 19.78
CA PHE A 15 6.01 -3.57 19.81
C PHE A 15 6.56 -4.41 20.98
N PRO A 16 5.87 -4.39 22.14
CA PRO A 16 6.29 -5.10 23.34
C PRO A 16 6.51 -6.59 23.12
N GLY A 17 7.56 -7.12 23.73
CA GLY A 17 7.98 -8.53 23.56
C GLY A 17 6.91 -9.55 23.94
N ASP A 18 6.07 -9.24 24.91
CA ASP A 18 5.01 -10.13 25.39
C ASP A 18 3.76 -10.16 24.50
N GLU A 19 3.68 -9.21 23.57
CA GLU A 19 2.70 -9.15 22.48
C GLU A 19 3.23 -9.72 21.16
N HIS A 20 4.51 -10.13 21.09
CA HIS A 20 5.06 -10.73 19.89
C HIS A 20 4.27 -11.99 19.49
N PRO A 21 4.12 -12.28 18.18
CA PRO A 21 3.29 -13.39 17.69
C PRO A 21 3.59 -14.73 18.36
N ALA A 22 4.87 -15.04 18.56
CA ALA A 22 5.32 -16.26 19.24
C ALA A 22 4.84 -16.34 20.70
N MET A 23 4.87 -15.22 21.42
CA MET A 23 4.42 -15.14 22.82
C MET A 23 2.90 -15.25 22.91
N ILE A 24 2.16 -14.61 22.00
CA ILE A 24 0.70 -14.74 21.92
C ILE A 24 0.33 -16.20 21.62
N ALA A 25 0.92 -16.81 20.59
CA ALA A 25 0.65 -18.21 20.23
C ALA A 25 0.93 -19.19 21.39
N LEU A 26 2.02 -19.00 22.13
CA LEU A 26 2.34 -19.80 23.32
C LEU A 26 1.35 -19.58 24.47
N LYS A 27 0.88 -18.34 24.70
CA LYS A 27 -0.06 -18.02 25.77
C LYS A 27 -1.46 -18.55 25.47
N THR A 28 -1.93 -18.38 24.23
CA THR A 28 -3.32 -18.66 23.84
C THR A 28 -3.51 -20.06 23.28
N GLY A 29 -2.45 -20.68 22.74
CA GLY A 29 -2.56 -21.92 21.98
C GLY A 29 -3.23 -21.73 20.61
N THR A 30 -3.37 -20.49 20.14
CA THR A 30 -3.92 -20.20 18.81
C THR A 30 -2.82 -19.81 17.84
N GLN A 31 -2.95 -20.19 16.57
CA GLN A 31 -2.07 -19.72 15.53
C GLN A 31 -2.26 -18.21 15.31
N VAL A 32 -1.15 -17.50 15.10
CA VAL A 32 -1.12 -16.07 14.78
C VAL A 32 -0.42 -15.92 13.43
N ASN A 33 -1.06 -15.27 12.46
CA ASN A 33 -0.55 -15.19 11.08
C ASN A 33 -0.42 -13.75 10.62
N ASP A 34 0.44 -13.56 9.61
CA ASP A 34 0.59 -12.34 8.82
C ASP A 34 0.85 -11.08 9.65
N VAL A 35 1.52 -11.23 10.80
CA VAL A 35 1.86 -10.07 11.63
C VAL A 35 3.11 -9.41 11.08
N VAL A 36 2.98 -8.17 10.66
CA VAL A 36 4.10 -7.36 10.20
C VAL A 36 4.70 -6.58 11.37
N MET A 37 6.02 -6.61 11.47
CA MET A 37 6.76 -5.76 12.40
C MET A 37 8.10 -5.30 11.84
N GLY A 38 8.53 -4.15 12.30
CA GLY A 38 9.86 -3.62 12.08
C GLY A 38 10.81 -4.12 13.15
N ILE A 39 12.02 -4.48 12.73
CA ILE A 39 13.12 -4.80 13.61
C ILE A 39 14.26 -3.85 13.27
N TYR A 40 14.62 -3.02 14.24
CA TYR A 40 15.81 -2.18 14.14
C TYR A 40 17.03 -2.96 14.64
N ASN A 41 18.00 -3.16 13.75
CA ASN A 41 19.31 -3.67 14.11
C ASN A 41 20.26 -2.48 14.35
N PRO A 42 20.64 -2.19 15.62
CA PRO A 42 21.48 -1.05 15.94
C PRO A 42 22.93 -1.22 15.46
N ILE A 43 23.42 -2.45 15.32
CA ILE A 43 24.79 -2.73 14.86
C ILE A 43 24.92 -2.41 13.37
N LYS A 44 23.86 -2.66 12.60
CA LYS A 44 23.81 -2.38 11.15
C LYS A 44 23.17 -1.04 10.82
N GLU A 45 22.68 -0.32 11.83
CA GLU A 45 21.83 0.87 11.70
C GLU A 45 20.70 0.69 10.67
N LYS A 46 20.11 -0.51 10.62
CA LYS A 46 19.17 -0.90 9.57
C LYS A 46 17.85 -1.35 10.16
N GLN A 47 16.78 -0.78 9.63
CA GLN A 47 15.42 -1.29 9.82
C GLN A 47 15.15 -2.41 8.82
N THR A 48 14.71 -3.56 9.30
CA THR A 48 14.18 -4.66 8.48
C THR A 48 12.70 -4.84 8.82
N TRP A 49 11.85 -4.94 7.80
CA TRP A 49 10.45 -5.31 7.97
C TRP A 49 10.30 -6.81 7.77
N ILE A 50 9.63 -7.45 8.72
CA ILE A 50 9.36 -8.88 8.68
C ILE A 50 7.87 -9.15 8.79
N CYS A 51 7.41 -10.20 8.11
CA CYS A 51 6.10 -10.80 8.29
C CYS A 51 6.28 -12.12 9.05
N ILE A 52 5.52 -12.30 10.14
CA ILE A 52 5.66 -13.43 11.06
C ILE A 52 4.38 -14.25 11.10
N ASP A 53 4.56 -15.57 10.94
CA ASP A 53 3.57 -16.57 11.30
C ASP A 53 4.06 -17.34 12.53
N ALA A 54 3.22 -17.50 13.55
CA ALA A 54 3.51 -18.23 14.79
C ALA A 54 2.50 -19.36 15.00
N ILE A 55 3.01 -20.60 14.98
CA ILE A 55 2.21 -21.82 15.06
C ILE A 55 2.52 -22.54 16.38
N PRO A 56 1.56 -22.65 17.31
CA PRO A 56 1.74 -23.37 18.56
C PRO A 56 1.79 -24.88 18.35
N ILE A 57 2.71 -25.56 19.02
CA ILE A 57 2.91 -27.00 18.94
C ILE A 57 2.50 -27.66 20.26
N PHE A 58 1.62 -28.65 20.16
CA PHE A 58 1.03 -29.35 21.30
C PHE A 58 1.61 -30.76 21.46
N LYS A 59 1.93 -31.14 22.69
CA LYS A 59 2.21 -32.54 23.04
C LYS A 59 0.90 -33.34 23.03
N LYS A 60 0.97 -34.62 22.65
CA LYS A 60 -0.19 -35.52 22.57
C LYS A 60 -1.03 -35.47 23.86
N GLY A 61 -2.31 -35.15 23.72
CA GLY A 61 -3.27 -35.09 24.84
C GLY A 61 -3.15 -33.86 25.76
N LYS A 62 -2.31 -32.87 25.44
CA LYS A 62 -2.18 -31.63 26.24
C LYS A 62 -2.95 -30.49 25.59
N LYS A 63 -3.61 -29.67 26.41
CA LYS A 63 -4.35 -28.47 25.99
C LYS A 63 -3.50 -27.19 25.95
N LYS A 64 -2.28 -27.22 26.50
CA LYS A 64 -1.36 -26.09 26.48
C LYS A 64 -0.23 -26.37 25.48
N PRO A 65 0.16 -25.39 24.66
CA PRO A 65 1.29 -25.55 23.77
C PRO A 65 2.59 -25.67 24.56
N HIS A 66 3.52 -26.44 24.03
CA HIS A 66 4.84 -26.66 24.61
C HIS A 66 5.93 -25.89 23.86
N GLU A 67 5.71 -25.70 22.56
CA GLU A 67 6.65 -25.09 21.62
C GLU A 67 5.88 -24.19 20.66
N VAL A 68 6.61 -23.34 19.94
CA VAL A 68 6.07 -22.51 18.86
C VAL A 68 7.05 -22.54 17.69
N TYR A 69 6.53 -22.70 16.49
CA TYR A 69 7.27 -22.44 15.26
C TYR A 69 6.97 -21.01 14.82
N ALA A 70 8.02 -20.21 14.70
CA ALA A 70 7.94 -18.85 14.17
C ALA A 70 8.61 -18.81 12.79
N LEU A 71 7.85 -18.45 11.77
CA LEU A 71 8.32 -18.28 10.40
C LEU A 71 8.48 -16.78 10.15
N PHE A 72 9.64 -16.39 9.62
CA PHE A 72 9.97 -14.99 9.34
C PHE A 72 10.18 -14.82 7.83
N ARG A 73 9.46 -13.87 7.23
CA ARG A 73 9.71 -13.43 5.85
C ARG A 73 10.20 -11.99 5.88
N ASP A 74 11.38 -11.72 5.32
CA ASP A 74 11.84 -10.34 5.10
C ASP A 74 11.01 -9.72 3.97
N ILE A 75 10.26 -8.67 4.30
CA ILE A 75 9.39 -7.93 3.38
C ILE A 75 9.89 -6.48 3.20
N THR A 76 11.14 -6.19 3.59
CA THR A 76 11.70 -4.82 3.52
C THR A 76 11.65 -4.27 2.11
N ALA A 77 12.10 -5.05 1.12
CA ALA A 77 12.10 -4.63 -0.29
C ALA A 77 10.68 -4.37 -0.81
N GLN A 78 9.69 -5.16 -0.36
CA GLN A 78 8.29 -4.96 -0.72
C GLN A 78 7.77 -3.63 -0.13
N LYS A 79 7.97 -3.39 1.16
CA LYS A 79 7.55 -2.14 1.84
C LYS A 79 8.20 -0.91 1.22
N GLU A 80 9.48 -0.99 0.87
CA GLU A 80 10.20 0.10 0.20
C GLU A 80 9.64 0.37 -1.21
N ALA A 81 9.32 -0.69 -1.97
CA ALA A 81 8.71 -0.56 -3.28
C ALA A 81 7.30 0.06 -3.22
N GLU A 82 6.46 -0.40 -2.28
CA GLU A 82 5.12 0.16 -2.03
C GLU A 82 5.20 1.66 -1.67
N LYS A 83 6.06 2.02 -0.73
CA LYS A 83 6.26 3.42 -0.32
C LYS A 83 6.79 4.30 -1.46
N LYS A 84 7.70 3.77 -2.27
CA LYS A 84 8.22 4.48 -3.45
C LYS A 84 7.13 4.68 -4.50
N LEU A 85 6.29 3.67 -4.74
CA LEU A 85 5.17 3.77 -5.67
C LEU A 85 4.16 4.82 -5.20
N GLU A 86 3.77 4.79 -3.93
CA GLU A 86 2.87 5.77 -3.34
C GLU A 86 3.42 7.20 -3.42
N LYS A 87 4.70 7.38 -3.05
CA LYS A 87 5.38 8.68 -3.16
C LYS A 87 5.39 9.21 -4.59
N ASN A 88 5.69 8.35 -5.57
CA ASN A 88 5.70 8.74 -6.98
C ASN A 88 4.30 9.09 -7.49
N LYS A 89 3.27 8.33 -7.10
CA LYS A 89 1.88 8.63 -7.43
C LYS A 89 1.45 9.99 -6.87
N ASN A 90 1.74 10.25 -5.61
CA ASN A 90 1.41 11.52 -4.96
C ASN A 90 2.17 12.69 -5.60
N LEU A 91 3.45 12.50 -5.91
CA LEU A 91 4.24 13.50 -6.63
C LEU A 91 3.63 13.82 -7.99
N TYR A 92 3.27 12.80 -8.78
CA TYR A 92 2.61 12.97 -10.08
C TYR A 92 1.30 13.75 -9.94
N ILE A 93 0.39 13.33 -9.05
CA ILE A 93 -0.90 13.99 -8.83
C ILE A 93 -0.69 15.45 -8.44
N ASN A 94 0.25 15.71 -7.52
CA ASN A 94 0.55 17.07 -7.06
C ASN A 94 1.11 17.95 -8.18
N LEU A 95 2.09 17.45 -8.94
CA LEU A 95 2.63 18.18 -10.10
C LEU A 95 1.53 18.48 -11.10
N PHE A 96 0.78 17.46 -11.51
CA PHE A 96 -0.29 17.55 -12.48
C PHE A 96 -1.36 18.60 -12.11
N ASN A 97 -1.78 18.61 -10.84
CA ASN A 97 -2.77 19.56 -10.34
C ASN A 97 -2.20 20.93 -9.97
N SER A 98 -0.88 21.06 -9.79
CA SER A 98 -0.23 22.36 -9.56
C SER A 98 -0.06 23.20 -10.84
N LEU A 99 -0.17 22.57 -12.01
CA LEU A 99 -0.07 23.25 -13.30
C LEU A 99 -1.17 24.30 -13.41
N LYS A 100 -0.77 25.55 -13.71
CA LYS A 100 -1.70 26.70 -13.84
C LYS A 100 -2.40 26.77 -15.19
N PHE A 101 -2.15 25.82 -16.08
CA PHE A 101 -2.86 25.67 -17.34
C PHE A 101 -3.78 24.46 -17.26
N GLY A 102 -4.95 24.58 -17.89
CA GLY A 102 -5.87 23.45 -18.05
C GLY A 102 -5.20 22.35 -18.87
N PHE A 103 -5.21 21.14 -18.35
CA PHE A 103 -4.74 19.95 -19.03
C PHE A 103 -5.89 18.95 -19.16
N ALA A 104 -6.01 18.37 -20.35
CA ALA A 104 -6.86 17.22 -20.60
C ALA A 104 -6.12 16.18 -21.46
N TYR A 105 -6.17 14.93 -21.04
CA TYR A 105 -5.76 13.78 -21.83
C TYR A 105 -7.00 13.07 -22.38
N HIS A 106 -7.01 12.89 -23.69
CA HIS A 106 -8.12 12.28 -24.40
C HIS A 106 -7.68 11.00 -25.12
N GLU A 107 -8.56 10.02 -25.14
CA GLU A 107 -8.48 8.89 -26.04
C GLU A 107 -9.27 9.21 -27.31
N MET A 108 -8.61 9.13 -28.46
CA MET A 108 -9.24 9.38 -29.75
C MET A 108 -10.07 8.16 -30.16
N ILE A 109 -11.32 8.38 -30.54
CA ILE A 109 -12.22 7.36 -31.05
C ILE A 109 -12.29 7.50 -32.57
N THR A 110 -12.02 6.41 -33.29
CA THR A 110 -12.01 6.37 -34.76
C THR A 110 -13.13 5.49 -35.31
N ASP A 111 -13.54 5.76 -36.55
CA ASP A 111 -14.40 4.85 -37.30
C ASP A 111 -13.62 3.62 -37.81
N LYS A 112 -14.32 2.71 -38.50
CA LYS A 112 -13.73 1.50 -39.10
C LYS A 112 -12.62 1.76 -40.12
N ASN A 113 -12.49 2.99 -40.63
CA ASN A 113 -11.47 3.40 -41.58
C ASN A 113 -10.32 4.14 -40.90
N GLY A 114 -10.31 4.24 -39.56
CA GLY A 114 -9.30 4.97 -38.79
C GLY A 114 -9.51 6.49 -38.77
N LYS A 115 -10.64 7.00 -39.27
CA LYS A 115 -10.92 8.44 -39.23
C LYS A 115 -11.39 8.85 -37.83
N PRO A 116 -10.82 9.89 -37.20
CA PRO A 116 -11.30 10.39 -35.90
C PRO A 116 -12.75 10.87 -36.00
N VAL A 117 -13.61 10.39 -35.10
CA VAL A 117 -15.04 10.75 -35.06
C VAL A 117 -15.50 11.29 -33.71
N ASP A 118 -14.76 11.01 -32.64
CA ASP A 118 -15.05 11.47 -31.28
C ASP A 118 -13.77 11.38 -30.42
N TYR A 119 -13.82 11.86 -29.18
CA TYR A 119 -12.78 11.59 -28.19
C TYR A 119 -13.37 11.44 -26.80
N ARG A 120 -12.72 10.61 -25.98
CA ARG A 120 -13.12 10.31 -24.60
C ARG A 120 -12.18 11.01 -23.62
N PHE A 121 -12.75 11.62 -22.58
CA PHE A 121 -11.98 12.17 -21.47
C PHE A 121 -11.36 11.04 -20.65
N ILE A 122 -10.04 10.95 -20.63
CA ILE A 122 -9.30 9.98 -19.81
C ILE A 122 -8.83 10.62 -18.51
N GLU A 123 -8.36 11.87 -18.60
CA GLU A 123 -7.83 12.58 -17.45
C GLU A 123 -7.92 14.10 -17.61
N ILE A 124 -8.20 14.84 -16.54
CA ILE A 124 -8.14 16.30 -16.48
C ILE A 124 -7.54 16.78 -15.14
N ASN A 125 -6.89 17.95 -15.14
CA ASN A 125 -6.38 18.57 -13.92
C ASN A 125 -7.37 19.61 -13.34
N TYR A 126 -7.10 20.07 -12.12
CA TYR A 126 -7.96 21.07 -11.46
C TYR A 126 -8.06 22.40 -12.23
N ALA A 127 -6.98 22.85 -12.88
CA ALA A 127 -7.03 24.06 -13.70
C ALA A 127 -8.00 23.91 -14.88
N TYR A 128 -8.14 22.71 -15.47
CA TYR A 128 -9.12 22.46 -16.51
C TYR A 128 -10.55 22.62 -15.99
N GLU A 129 -10.84 22.07 -14.81
CA GLU A 129 -12.14 22.23 -14.16
C GLU A 129 -12.46 23.70 -13.89
N GLU A 130 -11.50 24.46 -13.35
CA GLU A 130 -11.65 25.89 -13.07
C GLU A 130 -11.90 26.72 -14.33
N LEU A 131 -11.19 26.40 -15.42
CA LEU A 131 -11.27 27.16 -16.68
C LEU A 131 -12.53 26.85 -17.48
N THR A 132 -13.00 25.59 -17.46
CA THR A 132 -14.12 25.13 -18.31
C THR A 132 -15.44 24.98 -17.56
N GLY A 133 -15.40 24.84 -16.23
CA GLY A 133 -16.55 24.51 -15.41
C GLY A 133 -16.95 23.03 -15.43
N LEU A 134 -16.31 22.20 -16.27
CA LEU A 134 -16.61 20.78 -16.37
C LEU A 134 -15.94 20.00 -15.23
N LYS A 135 -16.72 19.29 -14.42
CA LYS A 135 -16.20 18.51 -13.30
C LYS A 135 -15.64 17.17 -13.75
N ARG A 136 -14.47 16.82 -13.23
CA ARG A 136 -13.80 15.55 -13.53
C ARG A 136 -14.72 14.36 -13.30
N GLU A 137 -15.38 14.31 -12.16
CA GLU A 137 -16.30 13.24 -11.76
C GLU A 137 -17.46 13.04 -12.74
N GLU A 138 -17.81 14.10 -13.49
CA GLU A 138 -18.92 14.09 -14.44
C GLU A 138 -18.50 13.73 -15.86
N ILE A 139 -17.24 13.99 -16.24
CA ILE A 139 -16.80 13.88 -17.64
C ILE A 139 -15.85 12.71 -17.91
N ILE A 140 -15.10 12.23 -16.92
CA ILE A 140 -14.15 11.13 -17.13
C ILE A 140 -14.88 9.88 -17.64
N ASN A 141 -14.29 9.22 -18.64
CA ASN A 141 -14.81 8.11 -19.43
C ASN A 141 -15.99 8.42 -20.36
N LYS A 142 -16.47 9.66 -20.42
CA LYS A 142 -17.47 10.10 -21.40
C LYS A 142 -16.81 10.68 -22.65
N THR A 143 -17.52 10.65 -23.76
CA THR A 143 -17.08 11.31 -24.99
C THR A 143 -17.46 12.79 -25.01
N VAL A 144 -16.78 13.60 -25.83
CA VAL A 144 -17.13 15.01 -25.94
C VAL A 144 -18.57 15.22 -26.39
N LYS A 145 -19.11 14.35 -27.25
CA LYS A 145 -20.52 14.45 -27.69
C LYS A 145 -21.52 14.13 -26.59
N GLU A 146 -21.14 13.34 -25.59
CA GLU A 146 -21.98 13.08 -24.42
C GLU A 146 -21.95 14.25 -23.42
N VAL A 147 -20.81 14.96 -23.35
CA VAL A 147 -20.60 16.06 -22.39
C VAL A 147 -21.04 17.42 -22.96
N LEU A 148 -20.76 17.67 -24.24
CA LEU A 148 -21.03 18.89 -24.98
C LEU A 148 -21.81 18.54 -26.27
N PRO A 149 -23.13 18.33 -26.17
CA PRO A 149 -23.98 17.99 -27.31
C PRO A 149 -24.21 19.15 -28.29
#